data_AF-A0A959IAX8-F1
#
_entry.id   AF-A0A959IAX8-F1
#
_cell.length_a   1.000
_cell.length_b   1.000
_cell.length_c   1.000
_cell.angle_alpha   90.00
_cell.angle_beta   90.00
_cell.angle_gamma   90.00
#
_symmetry.space_group_name_H-M   'P 1'
#
loop_
_entity.id
_entity.type
_entity.pdbx_description
1 polymer ?
#
loop_
_entity_poly.entity_id
_entity_poly.type
_entity_poly.pdbx_seq_one_letter_code
_entity_poly.pdbx_strand_id
1 'polypeptide(L)'
;QDSNGENITLFTMKDREELFVYHYAINSGDVKLLMKVHDSEKDCDYDLTLEFIENAIKVTDLDNNNFGEITFSYKKACISDISPMDLELIMLENGNKFTIKGTTSIDKPGIKVDGTKNIDASFENAPDDFLSHANKIWESISK
;
A
#
# COMPACT_ATOMS: atom_id res chain seq x y z
N GLN A 1 -15.97 15.81 -7.53
CA GLN A 1 -16.60 15.49 -6.23
C GLN A 1 -16.89 14.03 -6.30
N ASP A 2 -16.41 13.24 -5.33
CA ASP A 2 -16.56 11.80 -5.40
C ASP A 2 -18.05 11.40 -5.29
N SER A 3 -18.47 10.44 -6.11
CA SER A 3 -19.89 10.07 -6.24
C SER A 3 -20.47 9.41 -4.98
N ASN A 4 -19.64 8.95 -4.05
CA ASN A 4 -20.05 8.45 -2.73
C ASN A 4 -20.01 9.52 -1.62
N GLY A 5 -19.64 10.76 -1.94
CA GLY A 5 -19.45 11.83 -0.96
C GLY A 5 -17.98 12.08 -0.63
N GLU A 6 -17.69 12.64 0.55
CA GLU A 6 -16.32 12.92 0.96
C GLU A 6 -15.60 11.64 1.36
N ASN A 7 -14.41 11.39 0.82
CA ASN A 7 -13.59 10.24 1.20
C ASN A 7 -12.50 10.67 2.21
N ILE A 8 -12.36 9.91 3.29
CA ILE A 8 -11.32 10.13 4.30
C ILE A 8 -10.51 8.86 4.45
N THR A 9 -9.18 8.98 4.31
CA THR A 9 -8.24 7.90 4.60
C THR A 9 -7.39 8.23 5.82
N LEU A 10 -7.46 7.36 6.84
CA LEU A 10 -6.70 7.50 8.08
C LEU A 10 -5.59 6.46 8.13
N PHE A 11 -4.35 6.92 8.22
CA PHE A 11 -3.16 6.10 8.43
C PHE A 11 -2.79 6.16 9.91
N THR A 12 -2.66 5.01 10.56
CA THR A 12 -2.28 4.94 11.98
C THR A 12 -1.37 3.74 12.23
N MET A 13 -0.56 3.85 13.26
CA MET A 13 0.36 2.80 13.70
C MET A 13 0.26 2.65 15.21
N LYS A 14 0.43 1.41 15.68
CA LYS A 14 0.51 1.08 17.10
C LYS A 14 1.86 0.43 17.36
N ASP A 15 2.62 1.05 18.26
CA ASP A 15 3.92 0.58 18.78
C ASP A 15 4.98 0.25 17.69
N ARG A 16 4.77 0.70 16.45
CA ARG A 16 5.56 0.31 15.26
C ARG A 16 5.56 -1.21 14.98
N GLU A 17 4.61 -1.94 15.54
CA GLU A 17 4.39 -3.38 15.32
C GLU A 17 3.10 -3.65 14.52
N GLU A 18 2.17 -2.69 14.51
CA GLU A 18 0.92 -2.79 13.77
C GLU A 18 0.66 -1.50 13.00
N LEU A 19 0.17 -1.63 11.77
CA LEU A 19 -0.32 -0.52 10.96
C LEU A 19 -1.79 -0.73 10.61
N PHE A 20 -2.50 0.38 10.45
CA PHE A 20 -3.88 0.37 10.01
C PHE A 20 -4.10 1.49 9.00
N VAL A 21 -4.89 1.18 7.97
CA VAL A 21 -5.43 2.18 7.05
C VAL A 21 -6.94 2.01 7.01
N TYR A 22 -7.66 3.09 7.31
CA TYR A 22 -9.12 3.12 7.26
C TYR A 22 -9.54 4.04 6.12
N HIS A 23 -10.40 3.57 5.24
CA HIS A 23 -11.00 4.36 4.16
C HIS A 23 -12.50 4.49 4.41
N TYR A 24 -12.95 5.72 4.63
CA TYR A 24 -14.35 6.06 4.88
C TYR A 24 -14.93 6.86 3.72
N ALA A 25 -16.21 6.65 3.43
CA ALA A 25 -17.04 7.56 2.67
C ALA A 25 -18.04 8.26 3.60
N ILE A 26 -18.21 9.56 3.41
CA ILE A 26 -19.10 10.42 4.19
C ILE A 26 -20.10 11.07 3.26
N ASN A 27 -21.38 10.80 3.46
CA ASN A 27 -22.46 11.39 2.68
C ASN A 27 -23.55 11.90 3.61
N SER A 28 -23.81 13.21 3.59
CA SER A 28 -24.95 13.82 4.30
C SER A 28 -25.03 13.48 5.80
N GLY A 29 -23.88 13.27 6.44
CA GLY A 29 -23.76 12.90 7.86
C GLY A 29 -23.63 11.39 8.11
N ASP A 30 -23.89 10.55 7.11
CA ASP A 30 -23.67 9.10 7.20
C ASP A 30 -22.19 8.78 6.93
N VAL A 31 -21.55 8.13 7.89
CA VAL A 31 -20.15 7.68 7.80
C VAL A 31 -20.14 6.18 7.54
N LYS A 32 -19.57 5.76 6.42
CA LYS A 32 -19.41 4.35 6.04
C LYS A 32 -17.94 3.99 5.94
N LEU A 33 -17.51 2.98 6.70
CA LEU A 33 -16.20 2.35 6.50
C LEU A 33 -16.26 1.50 5.21
N LEU A 34 -15.48 1.88 4.20
CA LEU A 34 -15.36 1.16 2.94
C LEU A 34 -14.30 0.06 3.02
N MET A 35 -13.16 0.36 3.62
CA MET A 35 -12.04 -0.57 3.74
C MET A 35 -11.28 -0.37 5.04
N LYS A 36 -10.85 -1.49 5.64
CA LYS A 36 -9.83 -1.51 6.69
C LYS A 36 -8.68 -2.39 6.23
N VAL A 37 -7.50 -1.82 6.12
CA VAL A 37 -6.24 -2.55 5.99
C VAL A 37 -5.59 -2.61 7.36
N HIS A 38 -5.11 -3.79 7.72
CA HIS A 38 -4.34 -4.04 8.93
C HIS A 38 -3.21 -4.99 8.54
N ASP A 39 -2.01 -4.65 8.98
CA ASP A 39 -0.86 -5.55 8.92
C ASP A 39 -0.03 -5.38 10.20
N SER A 40 0.78 -6.38 10.50
CA SER A 40 1.64 -6.37 11.66
C SER A 40 2.90 -7.18 11.45
N GLU A 41 3.93 -6.78 12.17
CA GLU A 41 5.17 -7.53 12.37
C GLU A 41 5.40 -7.57 13.89
N LYS A 42 5.38 -8.76 14.48
CA LYS A 42 5.32 -8.98 15.94
C LYS A 42 6.31 -10.06 16.34
N ASP A 43 6.52 -10.18 17.65
CA ASP A 43 7.36 -11.23 18.25
C ASP A 43 8.76 -11.26 17.61
N CYS A 44 9.33 -10.07 17.39
CA CYS A 44 10.61 -9.89 16.72
C CYS A 44 11.76 -9.76 17.73
N ASP A 45 12.68 -10.73 17.71
CA ASP A 45 13.91 -10.70 18.52
C ASP A 45 15.07 -9.90 17.85
N TYR A 46 14.80 -9.29 16.68
CA TYR A 46 15.80 -8.59 15.85
C TYR A 46 15.37 -7.14 15.54
N ASP A 47 15.94 -6.55 14.48
CA ASP A 47 15.57 -5.20 14.06
C ASP A 47 14.20 -5.24 13.37
N LEU A 48 13.19 -4.79 14.11
CA LEU A 48 11.82 -4.64 13.63
C LEU A 48 11.70 -3.41 12.72
N THR A 49 11.13 -3.62 11.54
CA THR A 49 10.71 -2.56 10.61
C THR A 49 9.24 -2.78 10.27
N LEU A 50 8.43 -1.74 10.41
CA LEU A 50 7.08 -1.64 9.85
C LEU A 50 6.80 -0.17 9.60
N GLU A 51 6.87 0.26 8.35
CA GLU A 51 6.90 1.68 8.02
C GLU A 51 6.15 1.96 6.72
N PHE A 52 5.31 3.01 6.72
CA PHE A 52 4.75 3.55 5.50
C PHE A 52 5.83 4.22 4.64
N ILE A 53 5.68 4.11 3.32
CA ILE A 53 6.55 4.74 2.34
C ILE A 53 5.85 6.01 1.85
N GLU A 54 6.18 7.16 2.44
CA GLU A 54 5.45 8.43 2.26
C GLU A 54 5.32 8.85 0.79
N ASN A 55 6.37 8.68 -0.01
CA ASN A 55 6.36 9.07 -1.42
C ASN A 55 5.44 8.18 -2.29
N ALA A 56 5.03 7.01 -1.80
CA ALA A 56 4.06 6.13 -2.44
C ALA A 56 2.60 6.60 -2.24
N ILE A 57 2.34 7.49 -1.28
CA ILE A 57 0.98 7.99 -1.01
C ILE A 57 0.55 8.90 -2.16
N LYS A 58 -0.50 8.48 -2.89
CA LYS A 58 -1.10 9.21 -4.02
C LYS A 58 -2.62 9.18 -3.93
N VAL A 59 -3.24 10.33 -4.19
CA VAL A 59 -4.68 10.45 -4.40
C VAL A 59 -4.89 10.81 -5.87
N THR A 60 -5.71 10.04 -6.56
CA THR A 60 -5.96 10.17 -8.00
C THR A 60 -7.44 9.98 -8.32
N ASP A 61 -7.80 10.18 -9.59
CA ASP A 61 -9.01 9.69 -10.26
C ASP A 61 -8.51 9.22 -11.63
N LEU A 62 -8.08 7.96 -11.72
CA LEU A 62 -7.29 7.42 -12.83
C LEU A 62 -8.16 7.13 -14.04
N ASP A 63 -9.35 6.58 -13.82
CA ASP A 63 -10.28 6.20 -14.88
C ASP A 63 -11.34 7.28 -15.18
N ASN A 64 -11.30 8.42 -14.46
CA ASN A 64 -12.20 9.57 -14.61
C ASN A 64 -13.67 9.23 -14.30
N ASN A 65 -13.90 8.29 -13.39
CA ASN A 65 -15.23 7.86 -12.98
C ASN A 65 -15.81 8.71 -11.82
N ASN A 66 -15.07 9.72 -11.32
CA ASN A 66 -15.35 10.49 -10.10
C ASN A 66 -15.40 9.62 -8.83
N PHE A 67 -14.60 8.58 -8.73
CA PHE A 67 -14.24 7.90 -7.50
C PHE A 67 -12.74 8.10 -7.28
N GLY A 68 -12.37 8.63 -6.12
CA GLY A 68 -10.95 8.85 -5.84
C GLY A 68 -10.26 7.54 -5.50
N GLU A 69 -9.12 7.26 -6.11
CA GLU A 69 -8.23 6.18 -5.65
C GLU A 69 -7.18 6.70 -4.68
N ILE A 70 -6.90 5.91 -3.64
CA ILE A 70 -5.78 6.13 -2.71
C ILE A 70 -4.80 4.98 -2.86
N THR A 71 -3.61 5.29 -3.38
CA THR A 71 -2.48 4.36 -3.42
C THR A 71 -1.53 4.65 -2.27
N PHE A 72 -1.05 3.63 -1.59
CA PHE A 72 -0.03 3.72 -0.54
C PHE A 72 0.81 2.45 -0.51
N SER A 73 1.94 2.51 0.18
CA SER A 73 2.79 1.35 0.38
C SER A 73 3.43 1.37 1.76
N TYR A 74 3.79 0.20 2.24
CA TYR A 74 4.59 0.02 3.44
C TYR A 74 5.56 -1.14 3.23
N LYS A 75 6.62 -1.14 4.03
CA LYS A 75 7.58 -2.24 4.12
C LYS A 75 7.59 -2.81 5.53
N LYS A 76 7.88 -4.10 5.65
CA LYS A 76 8.03 -4.76 6.95
C LYS A 76 9.14 -5.80 6.94
N ALA A 77 9.75 -5.99 8.10
CA ALA A 77 10.77 -7.01 8.32
C ALA A 77 11.05 -7.20 9.81
N CYS A 78 11.51 -8.40 10.15
CA CYS A 78 12.21 -8.71 11.39
C CYS A 78 13.51 -9.42 11.04
N ILE A 79 14.61 -8.67 10.91
CA ILE A 79 15.87 -9.20 10.36
C ILE A 79 17.09 -8.70 11.14
N SER A 80 18.17 -9.47 11.16
CA SER A 80 19.45 -9.12 11.79
C SER A 80 20.59 -8.98 10.80
N ASP A 81 20.28 -8.99 9.51
CA ASP A 81 21.23 -8.99 8.40
C ASP A 81 20.77 -8.06 7.26
N ILE A 82 21.52 -8.08 6.16
CA ILE A 82 21.17 -7.33 4.95
C ILE A 82 20.32 -8.25 4.07
N SER A 83 19.04 -8.36 4.39
CA SER A 83 18.03 -9.11 3.63
C SER A 83 16.96 -8.19 3.04
N PRO A 84 16.32 -8.58 1.92
CA PRO A 84 15.14 -7.89 1.41
C PRO A 84 14.05 -7.77 2.48
N MET A 85 13.36 -6.63 2.50
CA MET A 85 12.18 -6.43 3.34
C MET A 85 10.93 -6.78 2.53
N ASP A 86 9.89 -7.28 3.19
CA ASP A 86 8.57 -7.42 2.57
C ASP A 86 8.06 -6.04 2.19
N LEU A 87 7.44 -5.95 1.01
CA LEU A 87 6.94 -4.72 0.42
C LEU A 87 5.51 -4.95 -0.07
N GLU A 88 4.58 -4.14 0.40
CA GLU A 88 3.19 -4.16 -0.05
C GLU A 88 2.80 -2.78 -0.58
N LEU A 89 2.26 -2.74 -1.79
CA LEU A 89 1.61 -1.57 -2.37
C LEU A 89 0.12 -1.86 -2.50
N ILE A 90 -0.71 -0.99 -1.96
CA ILE A 90 -2.16 -1.13 -1.93
C ILE A 90 -2.79 0.10 -2.57
N MET A 91 -3.76 -0.13 -3.44
CA MET A 91 -4.64 0.90 -3.94
C MET A 91 -6.08 0.58 -3.54
N LEU A 92 -6.80 1.60 -3.06
CA LEU A 92 -8.20 1.49 -2.68
C LEU A 92 -9.05 2.42 -3.54
N GLU A 93 -10.21 1.93 -3.95
CA GLU A 93 -11.24 2.71 -4.62
C GLU A 93 -12.60 2.11 -4.26
N ASN A 94 -13.53 2.90 -3.72
CA ASN A 94 -14.92 2.49 -3.49
C ASN A 94 -15.11 1.12 -2.80
N GLY A 95 -14.24 0.77 -1.84
CA GLY A 95 -14.28 -0.52 -1.13
C GLY A 95 -13.63 -1.70 -1.87
N ASN A 96 -13.10 -1.48 -3.08
CA ASN A 96 -12.19 -2.42 -3.73
C ASN A 96 -10.76 -2.22 -3.22
N LYS A 97 -9.99 -3.31 -3.21
CA LYS A 97 -8.58 -3.31 -2.83
C LYS A 97 -7.77 -3.99 -3.92
N PHE A 98 -6.76 -3.30 -4.42
CA PHE A 98 -5.80 -3.79 -5.39
C PHE A 98 -4.42 -3.86 -4.75
N THR A 99 -3.66 -4.92 -4.98
CA THR A 99 -2.40 -5.12 -4.24
C THR A 99 -1.27 -5.64 -5.12
N ILE A 100 -0.08 -5.06 -4.94
CA ILE A 100 1.18 -5.64 -5.42
C ILE A 100 1.98 -6.01 -4.16
N LYS A 101 2.45 -7.25 -4.09
CA LYS A 101 3.30 -7.76 -2.99
C LYS A 101 4.66 -8.16 -3.53
N GLY A 102 5.66 -8.15 -2.68
CA GLY A 102 7.00 -8.56 -3.07
C GLY A 102 8.02 -8.21 -2.02
N THR A 103 9.25 -8.00 -2.48
CA THR A 103 10.37 -7.68 -1.59
C THR A 103 11.21 -6.55 -2.17
N THR A 104 11.88 -5.79 -1.32
CA THR A 104 12.83 -4.75 -1.76
C THR A 104 14.04 -5.37 -2.45
N SER A 105 14.69 -4.62 -3.33
CA SER A 105 15.99 -5.01 -3.87
C SER A 105 17.12 -4.58 -2.92
N ILE A 106 18.30 -5.19 -3.07
CA ILE A 106 19.53 -4.75 -2.41
C ILE A 106 20.61 -4.60 -3.47
N ASP A 107 21.20 -3.42 -3.56
CA ASP A 107 22.38 -3.14 -4.37
C ASP A 107 23.43 -2.44 -3.52
N LYS A 108 24.36 -3.22 -2.96
CA LYS A 108 25.47 -2.74 -2.10
C LYS A 108 26.78 -3.41 -2.53
N PRO A 109 27.95 -2.81 -2.23
CA PRO A 109 29.24 -3.45 -2.52
C PRO A 109 29.32 -4.87 -1.93
N GLY A 110 29.41 -5.88 -2.80
CA GLY A 110 29.52 -7.29 -2.41
C GLY A 110 28.20 -8.03 -2.18
N ILE A 111 27.04 -7.35 -2.23
CA ILE A 111 25.71 -7.98 -2.07
C ILE A 111 24.75 -7.39 -3.11
N LYS A 112 24.25 -8.26 -3.99
CA LYS A 112 23.18 -7.91 -4.93
C LYS A 112 22.06 -8.94 -4.83
N VAL A 113 20.87 -8.47 -4.48
CA VAL A 113 19.66 -9.30 -4.37
C VAL A 113 18.54 -8.59 -5.12
N ASP A 114 17.95 -9.27 -6.11
CA ASP A 114 16.82 -8.73 -6.85
C ASP A 114 15.54 -8.89 -6.02
N GLY A 115 14.74 -7.83 -5.93
CA GLY A 115 13.43 -7.87 -5.29
C GLY A 115 12.42 -8.73 -6.06
N THR A 116 11.41 -9.21 -5.35
CA THR A 116 10.28 -9.94 -5.97
C THR A 116 9.11 -9.00 -6.23
N LYS A 117 8.23 -9.37 -7.17
CA LYS A 117 6.99 -8.64 -7.46
C LYS A 117 5.90 -9.62 -7.89
N ASN A 118 4.77 -9.57 -7.20
CA ASN A 118 3.58 -10.36 -7.45
C ASN A 118 2.38 -9.40 -7.52
N ILE A 119 1.71 -9.39 -8.68
CA ILE A 119 0.51 -8.59 -8.93
C ILE A 119 -0.69 -9.46 -8.56
N ASP A 120 -1.52 -8.99 -7.62
CA ASP A 120 -2.71 -9.71 -7.20
C ASP A 120 -3.78 -9.75 -8.31
N ALA A 121 -4.58 -10.82 -8.34
CA ALA A 121 -5.64 -11.01 -9.32
C ALA A 121 -6.74 -9.93 -9.27
N SER A 122 -6.82 -9.14 -8.19
CA SER A 122 -7.66 -7.95 -8.10
C SER A 122 -7.48 -6.99 -9.28
N PHE A 123 -6.30 -6.93 -9.91
CA PHE A 123 -6.07 -6.10 -11.08
C PHE A 123 -6.62 -6.67 -12.40
N GLU A 124 -7.00 -7.95 -12.48
CA GLU A 124 -7.45 -8.58 -13.74
C GLU A 124 -8.72 -7.96 -14.30
N ASN A 125 -9.59 -7.44 -13.43
CA ASN A 125 -10.87 -6.80 -13.81
C ASN A 125 -10.89 -5.30 -13.52
N ALA A 126 -9.74 -4.71 -13.17
CA ALA A 126 -9.60 -3.28 -12.92
C ALA A 126 -9.39 -2.52 -14.24
N PRO A 127 -9.64 -1.20 -14.29
CA PRO A 127 -9.18 -0.37 -15.39
C PRO A 127 -7.66 -0.50 -15.62
N ASP A 128 -7.20 -0.53 -16.87
CA ASP A 128 -5.77 -0.72 -17.20
C ASP A 128 -4.87 0.33 -16.54
N ASP A 129 -5.37 1.55 -16.38
CA ASP A 129 -4.65 2.66 -15.76
C ASP A 129 -4.31 2.41 -14.28
N PHE A 130 -5.06 1.53 -13.61
CA PHE A 130 -4.85 1.17 -12.21
C PHE A 130 -3.54 0.40 -12.06
N LEU A 131 -3.35 -0.65 -12.86
CA LEU A 131 -2.13 -1.44 -12.84
C LEU A 131 -0.94 -0.63 -13.37
N SER A 132 -1.16 0.19 -14.40
CA SER A 132 -0.14 1.12 -14.93
C SER A 132 0.37 2.09 -13.85
N HIS A 133 -0.54 2.70 -13.09
CA HIS A 133 -0.23 3.59 -11.98
C HIS A 133 0.52 2.86 -10.86
N ALA A 134 -0.01 1.71 -10.40
CA ALA A 134 0.59 0.91 -9.35
C ALA A 134 2.02 0.45 -9.71
N ASN A 135 2.25 0.06 -10.97
CA ASN A 135 3.57 -0.32 -11.45
C ASN A 135 4.58 0.83 -11.40
N LYS A 136 4.19 2.05 -11.80
CA LYS A 136 5.06 3.24 -11.73
C LYS A 136 5.48 3.55 -10.30
N ILE A 137 4.56 3.43 -9.34
CA ILE A 137 4.89 3.66 -7.93
C ILE A 137 5.80 2.54 -7.44
N TRP A 138 5.48 1.27 -7.73
CA TRP A 138 6.30 0.12 -7.34
C TRP A 138 7.77 0.28 -7.76
N GLU A 139 8.04 0.69 -8.99
CA GLU A 139 9.39 0.91 -9.52
C GLU A 139 10.17 2.01 -8.77
N SER A 140 9.46 2.97 -8.17
CA SER A 140 10.04 4.06 -7.38
C SER A 140 10.38 3.69 -5.94
N ILE A 141 9.82 2.58 -5.42
CA ILE A 141 9.93 2.17 -4.01
C ILE A 141 10.58 0.80 -3.79
N SER A 142 10.69 -0.03 -4.83
CA SER A 142 11.20 -1.41 -4.72
C SER A 142 12.73 -1.53 -4.81
N LYS A 143 13.44 -0.40 -4.86
CA LYS A 143 14.90 -0.33 -4.95
C LYS A 143 15.54 -0.13 -3.58
#